data_AF-A0A9Q1H8I7-F1
#
_entry.id   AF-A0A9Q1H8I7-F1
#
_cell.length_a   1.000
_cell.length_b   1.000
_cell.length_c   1.000
_cell.angle_alpha   90.00
_cell.angle_beta   90.00
_cell.angle_gamma   90.00
#
_symmetry.space_group_name_H-M   'P 1'
#
loop_
_entity.id
_entity.type
_entity.pdbx_description
1 polymer ?
#
loop_
_entity_poly.entity_id
_entity_poly.type
_entity_poly.pdbx_seq_one_letter_code
_entity_poly.pdbx_strand_id
1 'polypeptide(L)'
;MTQATPTPLIEYGSTYLPATYVKFIESAGARVVPIFVNKDDDYYEKLFNSINGVMWPGGGLDNLTGSGYGQAGKIFYDLAIKSNKAGDYFPIWGTCQGFELIVSLIAGKNVLAPLESIDKNLNVNLSPGNLNIAVVCKYSGLCSSIGLSKRKTLGDLFRTFCNSDFSLSE
;
A
#
# COMPACT_ATOMS: atom_id res chain seq x y z
N MET A 1 -2.27 5.95 -4.34
CA MET A 1 -1.53 7.03 -5.03
C MET A 1 -1.95 7.07 -6.48
N THR A 2 -2.16 8.25 -7.06
CA THR A 2 -2.55 8.39 -8.48
C THR A 2 -1.36 8.15 -9.40
N GLN A 3 -1.61 7.87 -10.67
CA GLN A 3 -0.57 7.75 -11.70
C GLN A 3 -0.85 8.74 -12.85
N ALA A 4 0.16 8.99 -13.68
CA ALA A 4 -0.03 9.81 -14.88
C ALA A 4 -1.05 9.16 -15.82
N THR A 5 -2.02 9.94 -16.30
CA THR A 5 -3.08 9.43 -17.18
C THR A 5 -2.51 9.07 -18.56
N PRO A 6 -2.77 7.87 -19.10
CA PRO A 6 -2.33 7.51 -20.44
C PRO A 6 -3.18 8.23 -21.51
N THR A 7 -2.58 8.50 -22.67
CA THR A 7 -3.29 8.99 -23.87
C THR A 7 -4.23 7.89 -24.39
N PRO A 8 -5.49 8.20 -24.78
CA PRO A 8 -6.10 9.53 -24.96
C PRO A 8 -6.83 10.10 -23.72
N LEU A 9 -6.81 9.40 -22.58
CA LEU A 9 -7.64 9.75 -21.42
C LEU A 9 -7.21 11.03 -20.68
N ILE A 10 -6.12 11.67 -21.11
CA ILE A 10 -5.58 12.88 -20.49
C ILE A 10 -6.58 14.05 -20.48
N GLU A 11 -7.58 14.03 -21.38
CA GLU A 11 -8.67 15.01 -21.40
C GLU A 11 -9.52 15.01 -20.11
N TYR A 12 -9.61 13.87 -19.43
CA TYR A 12 -10.37 13.73 -18.18
C TYR A 12 -9.55 14.08 -16.93
N GLY A 13 -8.24 14.30 -17.09
CA GLY A 13 -7.35 14.70 -15.99
C GLY A 13 -5.92 14.24 -16.20
N SER A 14 -4.98 14.98 -15.63
CA SER A 14 -3.54 14.69 -15.69
C SER A 14 -3.13 13.43 -14.95
N THR A 15 -3.94 12.98 -13.99
CA THR A 15 -3.68 11.78 -13.19
C THR A 15 -4.93 10.95 -12.98
N TYR A 16 -4.77 9.63 -12.84
CA TYR A 16 -5.87 8.70 -12.62
C TYR A 16 -5.59 7.76 -11.43
N LEU A 17 -6.66 7.18 -10.88
CA LEU A 17 -6.62 6.12 -9.88
C LEU A 17 -7.65 5.04 -10.26
N PRO A 18 -7.23 3.80 -10.53
CA PRO A 18 -8.19 2.75 -10.86
C PRO A 18 -9.14 2.47 -9.68
N ALA A 19 -10.44 2.44 -9.97
CA ALA A 19 -11.47 2.21 -8.95
C ALA A 19 -11.34 0.83 -8.26
N THR A 20 -10.68 -0.14 -8.91
CA THR A 20 -10.40 -1.46 -8.33
C THR A 20 -9.58 -1.37 -7.04
N TYR A 21 -8.57 -0.49 -6.99
CA TYR A 21 -7.79 -0.28 -5.78
C TYR A 21 -8.59 0.40 -4.67
N VAL A 22 -9.53 1.29 -5.02
CA VAL A 22 -10.42 1.93 -4.04
C VAL A 22 -11.31 0.87 -3.40
N LYS A 23 -12.00 0.06 -4.22
CA LYS A 23 -12.86 -1.03 -3.75
C LYS A 23 -12.10 -2.07 -2.93
N PHE A 24 -10.86 -2.39 -3.31
CA PHE A 24 -10.02 -3.32 -2.57
C PHE A 24 -9.78 -2.83 -1.13
N ILE A 25 -9.43 -1.55 -0.95
CA ILE A 25 -9.20 -0.98 0.37
C ILE A 25 -10.51 -0.82 1.16
N GLU A 26 -11.60 -0.40 0.50
CA GLU A 26 -12.93 -0.29 1.13
C GLU A 26 -13.49 -1.63 1.58
N SER A 27 -13.25 -2.71 0.82
CA SER A 27 -13.66 -4.07 1.23
C SER A 27 -12.96 -4.56 2.49
N ALA A 28 -11.81 -3.98 2.83
CA ALA A 28 -11.09 -4.25 4.08
C ALA A 28 -11.54 -3.34 5.24
N GLY A 29 -12.59 -2.54 5.05
CA GLY A 29 -13.15 -1.63 6.06
C GLY A 29 -12.38 -0.32 6.23
N ALA A 30 -11.50 0.04 5.29
CA ALA A 30 -10.75 1.29 5.32
C ALA A 30 -11.37 2.35 4.39
N ARG A 31 -11.13 3.63 4.70
CA ARG A 31 -11.51 4.76 3.83
C ARG A 31 -10.32 5.16 2.97
N VAL A 32 -10.58 5.56 1.73
CA VAL A 32 -9.55 5.91 0.76
C VAL A 32 -9.45 7.42 0.58
N VAL A 33 -8.22 7.93 0.60
CA VAL A 33 -7.90 9.31 0.21
C VAL A 33 -6.98 9.24 -1.01
N PRO A 34 -7.32 9.90 -2.14
CA PRO A 34 -6.44 9.95 -3.29
C PRO A 34 -5.19 10.78 -2.97
N ILE A 35 -4.01 10.20 -3.22
CA ILE A 35 -2.72 10.91 -3.12
C ILE A 35 -2.32 11.31 -4.53
N PHE A 36 -2.45 12.60 -4.85
CA PHE A 36 -2.03 13.15 -6.14
C PHE A 36 -0.50 13.20 -6.26
N VAL A 37 0.01 12.86 -7.44
CA VAL A 37 1.43 12.99 -7.79
C VAL A 37 1.74 14.41 -8.30
N ASN A 38 3.03 14.74 -8.42
CA ASN A 38 3.51 16.06 -8.87
C ASN A 38 3.06 17.22 -7.96
N LYS A 39 2.98 16.98 -6.66
CA LYS A 39 2.77 18.00 -5.62
C LYS A 39 4.09 18.32 -4.90
N ASP A 40 4.09 19.40 -4.14
CA ASP A 40 5.21 19.81 -3.29
C ASP A 40 5.36 18.92 -2.04
N ASP A 41 6.51 19.03 -1.38
CA ASP A 41 6.85 18.26 -0.19
C ASP A 41 5.90 18.56 0.98
N ASP A 42 5.51 19.83 1.15
CA ASP A 42 4.56 20.28 2.18
C ASP A 42 3.22 19.55 2.09
N TYR A 43 2.70 19.36 0.87
CA TYR A 43 1.49 18.60 0.62
C TYR A 43 1.63 17.16 1.09
N TYR A 44 2.75 16.50 0.76
CA TYR A 44 2.96 15.10 1.15
C TYR A 44 3.15 14.95 2.65
N GLU A 45 3.87 15.85 3.31
CA GLU A 45 4.05 15.81 4.76
C GLU A 45 2.72 16.01 5.51
N LYS A 46 1.91 17.00 5.10
CA LYS A 46 0.57 17.22 5.69
C LYS A 46 -0.33 16.01 5.50
N LEU A 47 -0.31 15.42 4.30
CA LEU A 47 -1.12 14.26 3.99
C LEU A 47 -0.65 13.02 4.75
N PHE A 48 0.67 12.78 4.82
CA PHE A 48 1.27 11.68 5.59
C PHE A 48 0.82 11.70 7.05
N ASN A 49 0.84 12.88 7.67
CA ASN A 49 0.40 13.07 9.06
C ASN A 49 -1.12 12.91 9.25
N SER A 50 -1.90 12.95 8.16
CA SER A 50 -3.36 12.84 8.18
C SER A 50 -3.87 11.42 7.88
N ILE A 51 -3.04 10.54 7.30
CA ILE A 51 -3.43 9.19 6.88
C ILE A 51 -2.71 8.10 7.68
N ASN A 52 -3.24 6.88 7.60
CA ASN A 52 -2.77 5.75 8.41
C ASN A 52 -1.80 4.80 7.70
N GLY A 53 -1.62 4.98 6.39
CA GLY A 53 -0.81 4.12 5.54
C GLY A 53 -0.95 4.53 4.08
N VAL A 54 -0.19 3.89 3.20
CA VAL A 54 -0.23 4.18 1.76
C VAL A 54 -0.28 2.91 0.90
N MET A 55 -1.12 2.97 -0.14
CA MET A 55 -1.22 1.97 -1.19
C MET A 55 -0.66 2.53 -2.51
N TRP A 56 0.33 1.82 -3.06
CA TRP A 56 0.98 2.06 -4.34
C TRP A 56 0.43 1.08 -5.38
N PRO A 57 -0.47 1.53 -6.27
CA PRO A 57 -1.08 0.67 -7.27
C PRO A 57 -0.07 0.21 -8.35
N GLY A 58 -0.46 -0.81 -9.10
CA GLY A 58 0.22 -1.20 -10.34
C GLY A 58 -0.04 -0.22 -11.47
N GLY A 59 0.78 -0.29 -12.52
CA GLY A 59 0.74 0.60 -13.66
C GLY A 59 1.72 0.18 -14.74
N GLY A 60 2.04 1.12 -15.64
CA GLY A 60 2.89 0.88 -16.81
C GLY A 60 3.76 2.09 -17.15
N LEU A 61 4.30 2.78 -16.14
CA LEU A 61 5.26 3.86 -16.35
C LEU A 61 6.63 3.29 -16.75
N ASP A 62 7.19 3.78 -17.86
CA ASP A 62 8.53 3.37 -18.33
C ASP A 62 9.65 3.89 -17.41
N ASN A 63 9.57 5.17 -17.03
CA ASN A 63 10.52 5.79 -16.10
C ASN A 63 9.95 5.83 -14.68
N LEU A 64 9.99 4.69 -13.98
CA LEU A 64 9.38 4.55 -12.66
C LEU A 64 9.95 5.55 -11.65
N THR A 65 11.27 5.54 -11.42
CA THR A 65 11.92 6.37 -10.38
C THR A 65 11.98 7.85 -10.73
N GLY A 66 12.06 8.20 -12.01
CA GLY A 66 12.07 9.58 -12.47
C GLY A 66 10.67 10.20 -12.61
N SER A 67 9.61 9.40 -12.59
CA SER A 67 8.23 9.91 -12.66
C SER A 67 7.78 10.58 -11.36
N GLY A 68 6.72 11.39 -11.45
CA GLY A 68 6.04 11.95 -10.27
C GLY A 68 5.52 10.88 -9.31
N TYR A 69 5.20 9.68 -9.81
CA TYR A 69 4.82 8.53 -9.00
C TYR A 69 5.99 8.00 -8.17
N GLY A 70 7.15 7.84 -8.80
CA GLY A 70 8.38 7.42 -8.12
C GLY A 70 8.86 8.45 -7.09
N GLN A 71 8.82 9.74 -7.45
CA GLN A 71 9.21 10.84 -6.55
C GLN A 71 8.29 10.91 -5.33
N ALA A 72 6.97 10.90 -5.52
CA ALA A 72 6.01 10.87 -4.42
C ALA A 72 6.20 9.62 -3.55
N GLY A 73 6.38 8.44 -4.16
CA GLY A 73 6.64 7.21 -3.44
C GLY A 73 7.92 7.26 -2.61
N LYS A 74 9.00 7.87 -3.13
CA LYS A 74 10.24 8.08 -2.37
C LYS A 74 10.01 8.94 -1.12
N ILE A 75 9.25 10.03 -1.25
CA ILE A 75 8.92 10.90 -0.11
C ILE A 75 8.16 10.11 0.97
N PHE A 76 7.10 9.39 0.57
CA PHE A 76 6.35 8.53 1.51
C PHE A 76 7.21 7.43 2.13
N TYR A 77 8.14 6.85 1.38
CA TYR A 77 9.09 5.86 1.88
C TYR A 77 9.98 6.43 2.97
N ASP A 78 10.62 7.58 2.70
CA ASP A 78 11.53 8.23 3.64
C ASP A 78 10.79 8.64 4.92
N LEU A 79 9.57 9.21 4.80
CA LEU A 79 8.70 9.54 5.92
C LEU A 79 8.30 8.29 6.72
N ALA A 80 7.90 7.20 6.04
CA ALA A 80 7.53 5.97 6.71
C ALA A 80 8.71 5.35 7.47
N ILE A 81 9.92 5.35 6.90
CA ILE A 81 11.12 4.86 7.59
C ILE A 81 11.41 5.70 8.85
N LYS A 82 11.34 7.03 8.75
CA LYS A 82 11.52 7.95 9.89
C LYS A 82 10.47 7.70 10.98
N SER A 83 9.21 7.59 10.59
CA SER A 83 8.07 7.33 11.47
C SER A 83 8.21 5.98 12.19
N ASN A 84 8.49 4.91 11.44
CA ASN A 84 8.66 3.56 11.98
C ASN A 84 9.83 3.48 12.98
N LYS A 85 10.95 4.16 12.71
CA LYS A 85 12.09 4.26 13.65
C LYS A 85 11.74 5.02 14.93
N ALA A 86 10.82 5.98 14.85
CA ALA A 86 10.29 6.71 16.00
C ALA A 86 9.17 5.95 16.75
N GLY A 87 8.80 4.74 16.30
CA GLY A 87 7.75 3.92 16.90
C GLY A 87 6.32 4.27 16.46
N ASP A 88 6.14 5.23 15.55
CA ASP A 88 4.86 5.49 14.89
C ASP A 88 4.77 4.66 13.61
N TYR A 89 4.05 3.56 13.66
CA TYR A 89 4.05 2.61 12.55
C TYR A 89 3.25 3.15 11.36
N PHE A 90 3.86 3.09 10.18
CA PHE A 90 3.25 3.50 8.91
C PHE A 90 3.44 2.41 7.85
N PRO A 91 2.39 1.64 7.49
CA PRO A 91 2.46 0.61 6.46
C PRO A 91 2.51 1.20 5.06
N ILE A 92 3.36 0.62 4.22
CA ILE A 92 3.40 0.81 2.77
C ILE A 92 3.04 -0.51 2.11
N TRP A 93 2.07 -0.50 1.20
CA TRP A 93 1.74 -1.63 0.34
C TRP A 93 1.97 -1.28 -1.12
N GLY A 94 2.62 -2.17 -1.88
CA GLY A 94 2.85 -2.01 -3.31
C GLY A 94 2.39 -3.23 -4.12
N THR A 95 1.61 -2.98 -5.17
CA THR A 95 1.14 -4.02 -6.10
C THR A 95 1.74 -3.79 -7.49
N CYS A 96 2.28 -4.84 -8.13
CA CYS A 96 2.90 -4.76 -9.47
C CYS A 96 3.94 -3.62 -9.53
N GLN A 97 3.72 -2.56 -10.32
CA GLN A 97 4.62 -1.40 -10.38
C GLN A 97 4.86 -0.72 -9.01
N GLY A 98 3.91 -0.79 -8.07
CA GLY A 98 4.15 -0.37 -6.69
C GLY A 98 5.18 -1.25 -5.96
N PHE A 99 5.20 -2.56 -6.22
CA PHE A 99 6.22 -3.47 -5.68
C PHE A 99 7.59 -3.22 -6.33
N GLU A 100 7.63 -3.00 -7.65
CA GLU A 100 8.85 -2.60 -8.37
C GLU A 100 9.47 -1.33 -7.76
N LEU A 101 8.63 -0.36 -7.38
CA LEU A 101 9.06 0.86 -6.73
C LEU A 101 9.67 0.58 -5.35
N ILE A 102 9.00 -0.23 -4.50
CA ILE A 102 9.53 -0.62 -3.19
C ILE A 102 10.92 -1.25 -3.33
N VAL A 103 11.05 -2.23 -4.21
CA VAL A 103 12.32 -2.95 -4.41
C VAL A 103 13.41 -2.01 -4.94
N SER A 104 13.07 -1.14 -5.89
CA SER A 104 14.01 -0.16 -6.46
C SER A 104 14.48 0.87 -5.43
N LEU A 105 13.57 1.34 -4.56
CA LEU A 105 13.90 2.27 -3.48
C LEU A 105 14.82 1.63 -2.43
N ILE A 106 14.53 0.38 -2.03
CA ILE A 106 15.38 -0.36 -1.07
C ILE A 106 16.76 -0.64 -1.67
N ALA A 107 16.82 -1.05 -2.93
CA ALA A 107 18.08 -1.36 -3.60
C ALA A 107 18.90 -0.10 -3.97
N GLY A 108 18.26 1.07 -4.02
CA GLY A 108 18.86 2.32 -4.49
C GLY A 108 19.19 2.34 -5.98
N LYS A 109 18.72 1.35 -6.75
CA LYS A 109 18.95 1.19 -8.19
C LYS A 109 17.87 0.32 -8.82
N ASN A 110 17.77 0.35 -10.15
CA ASN A 110 16.92 -0.58 -10.88
C ASN A 110 17.51 -2.00 -10.80
N VAL A 111 16.73 -2.94 -10.24
CA VAL A 111 17.07 -4.37 -10.13
C VAL A 111 16.01 -5.25 -10.81
N LEU A 112 15.15 -4.67 -11.64
CA LEU A 112 14.11 -5.38 -12.37
C LEU A 112 14.73 -6.17 -13.52
N ALA A 113 14.17 -7.34 -13.78
CA ALA A 113 14.52 -8.19 -14.91
C ALA A 113 13.26 -8.48 -15.74
N PRO A 114 13.37 -8.62 -17.07
CA PRO A 114 12.25 -9.04 -17.89
C PRO A 114 11.71 -10.40 -17.45
N LEU A 115 10.38 -10.52 -17.41
CA LEU A 115 9.69 -11.76 -17.09
C LEU A 115 8.43 -11.89 -17.94
N GLU A 116 8.24 -13.06 -18.54
CA GLU A 116 7.02 -13.35 -19.32
C GLU A 116 5.84 -13.70 -18.39
N SER A 117 5.27 -12.68 -17.75
CA SER A 117 4.17 -12.82 -16.78
C SER A 117 2.91 -12.01 -17.15
N ILE A 118 2.83 -11.47 -18.37
CA ILE A 118 1.66 -10.74 -18.86
C ILE A 118 0.52 -11.73 -19.15
N ASP A 119 -0.67 -11.43 -18.62
CA ASP A 119 -1.91 -12.21 -18.82
C ASP A 119 -1.78 -13.70 -18.46
N LYS A 120 -1.07 -13.98 -17.36
CA LYS A 120 -0.87 -15.33 -16.85
C LYS A 120 -1.32 -15.45 -15.40
N ASN A 121 -2.09 -16.50 -15.12
CA ASN A 121 -2.39 -16.93 -13.75
C ASN A 121 -1.28 -17.88 -13.28
N LEU A 122 -0.56 -17.50 -12.23
CA LEU A 122 0.55 -18.27 -11.69
C LEU A 122 0.28 -18.65 -10.24
N ASN A 123 0.77 -19.82 -9.83
CA ASN A 123 0.72 -20.26 -8.44
C ASN A 123 1.82 -19.57 -7.61
N VAL A 124 1.55 -19.32 -6.33
CA VAL A 124 2.55 -18.80 -5.40
C VAL A 124 3.30 -19.97 -4.76
N ASN A 125 4.58 -20.11 -5.09
CA ASN A 125 5.46 -21.09 -4.44
C ASN A 125 6.00 -20.49 -3.14
N LEU A 126 5.52 -21.00 -2.01
CA LEU A 126 5.96 -20.54 -0.69
C LEU A 126 7.37 -21.03 -0.40
N SER A 127 8.29 -20.11 -0.12
CA SER A 127 9.62 -20.44 0.37
C SER A 127 9.61 -20.60 1.89
N PRO A 128 10.46 -21.46 2.47
CA PRO A 128 10.63 -21.52 3.93
C PRO A 128 11.16 -20.18 4.46
N GLY A 129 10.34 -19.47 5.25
CA GLY A 129 10.68 -18.14 5.77
C GLY A 129 9.58 -17.55 6.65
N ASN A 130 9.94 -16.57 7.49
CA ASN A 130 9.06 -15.96 8.48
C ASN A 130 7.88 -15.22 7.84
N LEU A 131 6.68 -15.79 7.99
CA LEU A 131 5.40 -15.20 7.60
C LEU A 131 4.98 -14.11 8.62
N ASN A 132 5.72 -13.00 8.67
CA ASN A 132 5.33 -11.85 9.48
C ASN A 132 4.31 -10.99 8.72
N ILE A 133 3.05 -11.43 8.73
CA ILE A 133 1.93 -10.57 8.31
C ILE A 133 1.61 -9.63 9.46
N ALA A 134 1.93 -8.34 9.28
CA ALA A 134 1.57 -7.28 10.22
C ALA A 134 0.28 -6.61 9.77
N VAL A 135 -0.83 -6.88 10.46
CA VAL A 135 -2.02 -6.02 10.39
C VAL A 135 -1.75 -4.86 11.35
N VAL A 136 -1.50 -3.66 10.82
CA VAL A 136 -1.29 -2.49 11.66
C VAL A 136 -2.52 -1.63 11.71
N CYS A 137 -3.07 -1.55 12.92
CA CYS A 137 -4.17 -0.67 13.24
C CYS A 137 -3.61 0.54 14.02
N LYS A 138 -3.63 1.72 13.38
CA LYS A 138 -3.04 2.95 13.91
C LYS A 138 -3.93 3.65 14.95
N TYR A 139 -5.21 3.28 15.06
CA TYR A 139 -6.16 3.86 16.02
C TYR A 139 -6.45 2.91 17.19
N SER A 140 -6.21 3.39 18.41
CA SER A 140 -6.47 2.67 19.66
C SER A 140 -7.93 2.22 19.79
N GLY A 141 -8.90 3.06 19.40
CA GLY A 141 -10.33 2.73 19.46
C GLY A 141 -10.75 1.57 18.56
N LEU A 142 -10.13 1.45 17.38
CA LEU A 142 -10.41 0.38 16.42
C LEU A 142 -9.65 -0.92 16.80
N CYS A 143 -8.46 -0.81 17.39
CA CYS A 143 -7.76 -1.93 18.02
C CYS A 143 -8.58 -2.55 19.16
N SER A 144 -9.19 -1.71 20.02
CA SER A 144 -10.03 -2.15 21.13
C SER A 144 -11.32 -2.82 20.66
N SER A 145 -11.97 -2.31 19.60
CA SER A 145 -13.22 -2.89 19.07
C SER A 145 -13.02 -4.20 18.30
N ILE A 146 -11.80 -4.49 17.82
CA ILE A 146 -11.47 -5.70 17.04
C ILE A 146 -10.51 -6.64 17.82
N GLY A 147 -10.23 -6.36 19.11
CA GLY A 147 -9.40 -7.23 19.96
C GLY A 147 -7.94 -7.39 19.47
N LEU A 148 -7.42 -6.40 18.76
CA LEU A 148 -6.04 -6.38 18.26
C LEU A 148 -5.15 -5.62 19.26
N SER A 149 -4.16 -6.31 19.82
CA SER A 149 -3.02 -5.65 20.46
C SER A 149 -1.97 -5.36 19.39
N LYS A 150 -1.08 -4.39 19.64
CA LYS A 150 -0.15 -3.77 18.67
C LYS A 150 0.76 -4.72 17.88
N ARG A 151 0.80 -6.03 18.17
CA ARG A 151 1.37 -7.08 17.30
C ARG A 151 0.64 -8.40 17.54
N LYS A 152 0.15 -9.03 16.47
CA LYS A 152 -0.35 -10.41 16.47
C LYS A 152 0.22 -11.14 15.24
N THR A 153 0.63 -12.39 15.42
CA THR A 153 1.07 -13.27 14.32
C THR A 153 -0.15 -13.88 13.63
N LEU A 154 0.02 -14.52 12.47
CA LEU A 154 -1.08 -15.14 11.71
C LEU A 154 -1.91 -16.12 12.56
N GLY A 155 -1.26 -16.84 13.49
CA GLY A 155 -1.92 -17.78 14.41
C GLY A 155 -2.83 -17.09 15.43
N ASP A 156 -2.48 -15.88 15.86
CA ASP A 156 -3.30 -15.07 16.77
C ASP A 156 -4.50 -14.46 16.04
N LEU A 157 -4.36 -14.19 14.74
CA LEU A 157 -5.41 -13.65 13.88
C LEU A 157 -6.45 -14.73 13.52
N PHE A 158 -6.00 -15.94 13.16
CA PHE A 158 -6.88 -17.09 12.88
C PHE A 158 -7.74 -17.45 14.09
N ARG A 159 -7.17 -17.42 15.32
CA ARG A 159 -7.95 -17.63 16.55
C ARG A 159 -8.93 -16.51 16.87
N THR A 160 -8.73 -15.30 16.37
CA THR A 160 -9.64 -14.16 16.62
C THR A 160 -10.79 -14.16 15.60
N PHE A 161 -10.50 -14.46 14.33
CA PHE A 161 -11.53 -14.55 13.27
C PHE A 161 -12.36 -15.84 13.31
N CYS A 162 -11.80 -16.98 13.75
CA CYS A 162 -12.56 -18.24 13.83
C CYS A 162 -13.32 -18.43 15.15
N ASN A 163 -13.03 -17.66 16.21
CA ASN A 163 -13.76 -17.75 17.50
C ASN A 163 -14.74 -16.59 17.74
N SER A 164 -14.85 -15.64 16.81
CA SER A 164 -15.99 -14.73 16.84
C SER A 164 -17.20 -15.48 16.29
N ASP A 165 -18.02 -16.02 17.19
CA ASP A 165 -19.39 -16.44 16.86
C ASP A 165 -20.08 -15.26 16.16
N PHE A 166 -20.17 -15.34 14.85
CA PHE A 166 -20.96 -14.42 14.05
C PHE A 166 -22.41 -14.86 14.22
N SER A 167 -23.03 -14.48 15.34
CA SER A 167 -24.47 -14.56 15.47
C SER A 167 -25.08 -13.56 14.49
N LEU A 168 -25.49 -14.05 13.33
CA LEU A 168 -26.50 -13.40 12.51
C LEU A 168 -27.77 -13.35 13.35
N SER A 169 -28.14 -12.17 13.85
CA SER A 169 -29.52 -11.90 14.23
C SER A 169 -30.35 -11.75 12.96
N GLU A 170 -31.42 -12.53 12.88
CA GLU A 170 -32.43 -12.58 11.82
C GLU A 170 -32.97 -11.20 11.38
#